data_AF-A0A6I3FBT2-F1
#
_entry.id   AF-A0A6I3FBT2-F1
#
_cell.length_a   1.000
_cell.length_b   1.000
_cell.length_c   1.000
_cell.angle_alpha   90.00
_cell.angle_beta   90.00
_cell.angle_gamma   90.00
#
_symmetry.space_group_name_H-M   'P 1'
#
loop_
_entity.id
_entity.type
_entity.pdbx_description
1 polymer ?
#
loop_
_entity_poly.entity_id
_entity_poly.type
_entity_poly.pdbx_seq_one_letter_code
_entity_poly.pdbx_strand_id
1 'polypeptide(L)'
;MDCAKYSRCKHKFLKSHQPQDHNKNKMLRVACASANPHKVAEIFDLMGGVIELIARPSDLIETPETESTLVGNARLKAAAVCLATGLPALADDTGLEVDALDGAPGVLTARFAGVNATDAENRTKMLSELKDKPRTARFRTVALLLFADGREIIAQGVCEGSIAK
;
A
#
# COMPACT_ATOMS: atom_id res chain seq x y z
N MET A 1 -6.64 82.02 -22.25
CA MET A 1 -6.28 81.54 -20.91
C MET A 1 -7.01 80.22 -20.71
N ASP A 2 -6.43 79.02 -20.68
CA ASP A 2 -5.09 78.43 -20.81
C ASP A 2 -5.40 76.94 -21.10
N CYS A 3 -4.95 76.27 -22.17
CA CYS A 3 -3.61 75.76 -22.48
C CYS A 3 -3.04 74.77 -21.44
N ALA A 4 -2.53 73.63 -21.93
CA ALA A 4 -1.73 72.56 -21.28
C ALA A 4 -2.49 71.29 -20.80
N LYS A 5 -2.14 70.05 -21.16
CA LYS A 5 -0.94 69.50 -21.82
C LYS A 5 -1.23 68.08 -22.35
N TYR A 6 -0.76 67.84 -23.58
CA TYR A 6 -0.52 66.53 -24.18
C TYR A 6 0.85 65.98 -23.73
N SER A 7 0.98 64.64 -23.71
CA SER A 7 2.20 63.84 -23.91
C SER A 7 3.24 63.68 -22.76
N ARG A 8 3.41 62.44 -22.27
CA ARG A 8 4.64 61.63 -22.49
C ARG A 8 4.63 60.22 -21.84
N CYS A 9 4.58 59.21 -22.70
CA CYS A 9 5.46 58.03 -22.80
C CYS A 9 6.25 57.51 -21.57
N LYS A 10 5.95 56.26 -21.15
CA LYS A 10 6.90 55.19 -20.76
C LYS A 10 6.25 53.85 -21.16
N HIS A 11 6.44 53.33 -22.37
CA HIS A 11 7.49 52.38 -22.80
C HIS A 11 7.91 51.28 -21.81
N LYS A 12 7.75 50.03 -22.29
CA LYS A 12 8.22 48.72 -21.79
C LYS A 12 7.35 48.13 -20.65
N PHE A 13 6.66 47.02 -20.83
CA PHE A 13 7.23 45.71 -21.16
C PHE A 13 6.44 44.92 -22.22
N LEU A 14 7.22 44.27 -23.08
CA LEU A 14 6.79 43.33 -24.11
C LEU A 14 6.19 42.05 -23.51
N LYS A 15 5.13 41.58 -24.18
CA LYS A 15 4.85 40.19 -24.58
C LYS A 15 5.39 39.06 -23.68
N SER A 16 4.46 38.23 -23.24
CA SER A 16 4.41 36.84 -23.74
C SER A 16 2.99 36.29 -23.62
N HIS A 17 2.46 35.79 -24.73
CA HIS A 17 1.46 34.74 -24.69
C HIS A 17 2.04 33.58 -23.88
N GLN A 18 1.27 33.02 -22.95
CA GLN A 18 1.20 31.56 -22.87
C GLN A 18 -0.27 31.14 -22.71
N PRO A 19 -0.77 30.24 -23.57
CA PRO A 19 -2.05 29.59 -23.36
C PRO A 19 -1.94 28.74 -22.09
N GLN A 20 -2.95 28.79 -21.22
CA GLN A 20 -3.06 27.89 -20.09
C GLN A 20 -3.37 26.49 -20.62
N ASP A 21 -2.34 25.78 -21.05
CA ASP A 21 -2.41 24.39 -21.46
C ASP A 21 -1.97 23.51 -20.30
N HIS A 22 -2.90 23.03 -19.47
CA HIS A 22 -2.59 22.06 -18.41
C HIS A 22 -3.61 20.92 -18.35
N ASN A 23 -3.81 20.22 -19.47
CA ASN A 23 -4.13 18.79 -19.43
C ASN A 23 -2.85 18.00 -19.09
N LYS A 24 -2.30 18.24 -17.89
CA LYS A 24 -1.18 17.43 -17.37
C LYS A 24 -1.78 16.19 -16.74
N ASN A 25 -1.53 15.05 -17.38
CA ASN A 25 -1.81 13.69 -16.95
C ASN A 25 -1.73 13.55 -15.42
N LYS A 26 -2.86 13.74 -14.71
CA LYS A 26 -2.89 13.73 -13.25
C LYS A 26 -2.84 12.27 -12.82
N MET A 27 -1.71 11.84 -12.27
CA MET A 27 -1.56 10.49 -11.74
C MET A 27 -2.64 10.22 -10.69
N LEU A 28 -3.14 8.99 -10.67
CA LEU A 28 -4.11 8.57 -9.67
C LEU A 28 -3.46 8.67 -8.28
N ARG A 29 -4.13 9.38 -7.37
CA ARG A 29 -3.72 9.49 -5.97
C ARG A 29 -4.27 8.31 -5.20
N VAL A 30 -3.41 7.53 -4.57
CA VAL A 30 -3.77 6.29 -3.87
C VAL A 30 -3.14 6.31 -2.48
N ALA A 31 -3.95 6.12 -1.44
CA ALA A 31 -3.46 6.01 -0.07
C ALA A 31 -2.86 4.61 0.19
N CYS A 32 -1.67 4.57 0.78
CA CYS A 32 -1.09 3.33 1.27
C CYS A 32 -1.79 2.93 2.58
N ALA A 33 -2.25 1.68 2.69
CA ALA A 33 -2.91 1.20 3.89
C ALA A 33 -1.97 0.55 4.91
N SER A 34 -0.75 0.21 4.51
CA SER A 34 0.23 -0.42 5.40
C SER A 34 0.78 0.59 6.41
N ALA A 35 0.85 0.18 7.68
CA ALA A 35 1.61 0.90 8.72
C ALA A 35 3.06 0.43 8.84
N ASN A 36 3.46 -0.65 8.14
CA ASN A 36 4.82 -1.16 8.21
C ASN A 36 5.76 -0.31 7.31
N PRO A 37 6.76 0.40 7.87
CA PRO A 37 7.63 1.28 7.09
C PRO A 37 8.39 0.56 5.97
N HIS A 38 8.78 -0.70 6.19
CA HIS A 38 9.47 -1.50 5.18
C HIS A 38 8.56 -1.79 3.98
N LYS A 39 7.31 -2.20 4.24
CA LYS A 39 6.31 -2.42 3.19
C LYS A 39 5.96 -1.14 2.45
N VAL A 40 5.87 -0.01 3.16
CA VAL A 40 5.60 1.29 2.54
C VAL A 40 6.71 1.65 1.56
N ALA A 41 7.99 1.44 1.94
CA ALA A 41 9.12 1.66 1.05
C ALA A 41 9.08 0.74 -0.18
N GLU A 42 8.81 -0.56 0.00
CA GLU A 42 8.69 -1.51 -1.11
C GLU A 42 7.55 -1.13 -2.08
N ILE A 43 6.36 -0.77 -1.56
CA ILE A 43 5.23 -0.34 -2.38
C ILE A 43 5.58 0.96 -3.12
N PHE A 44 6.26 1.90 -2.47
CA PHE A 44 6.70 3.13 -3.10
C PHE A 44 7.65 2.87 -4.27
N ASP A 45 8.63 1.99 -4.08
CA ASP A 45 9.59 1.63 -5.12
C ASP A 45 8.93 0.92 -6.31
N LEU A 46 7.94 0.06 -6.05
CA LEU A 46 7.20 -0.67 -7.09
C LEU A 46 6.19 0.19 -7.85
N MET A 47 5.55 1.13 -7.17
CA MET A 47 4.42 1.89 -7.70
C MET A 47 4.77 3.33 -8.08
N GLY A 48 5.98 3.79 -7.76
CA GLY A 48 6.51 5.10 -8.12
C GLY A 48 6.43 5.33 -9.63
N GLY A 49 5.74 6.39 -10.03
CA GLY A 49 5.54 6.73 -11.45
C GLY A 49 4.34 6.04 -12.12
N VAL A 50 3.70 5.09 -11.45
CA VAL A 50 2.40 4.52 -11.87
C VAL A 50 1.24 5.24 -11.18
N ILE A 51 1.41 5.52 -9.88
CA ILE A 51 0.47 6.25 -9.03
C ILE A 51 1.19 7.30 -8.17
N GLU A 52 0.44 8.28 -7.68
CA GLU A 52 0.89 9.17 -6.60
C GLU A 52 0.52 8.50 -5.27
N LEU A 53 1.49 7.84 -4.63
CA LEU A 53 1.29 7.15 -3.35
C LEU A 53 1.21 8.19 -2.21
N ILE A 54 0.09 8.20 -1.51
CA ILE A 54 -0.17 9.06 -0.35
C ILE A 54 0.08 8.25 0.92
N ALA A 55 0.80 8.84 1.87
CA ALA A 55 1.07 8.22 3.15
C ALA A 55 -0.22 7.94 3.91
N ARG A 56 -0.23 6.85 4.69
CA ARG A 56 -1.29 6.54 5.63
C ARG A 56 -1.43 7.67 6.67
N PRO A 57 -2.66 8.09 7.04
CA PRO A 57 -2.84 9.03 8.14
C PRO A 57 -2.24 8.49 9.44
N SER A 58 -1.41 9.29 10.10
CA SER A 58 -0.65 8.86 11.30
C SER A 58 -1.52 8.65 12.54
N ASP A 59 -2.71 9.25 12.56
CA ASP A 59 -3.73 9.15 13.61
C ASP A 59 -4.70 7.98 13.39
N LEU A 60 -4.63 7.30 12.24
CA LEU A 60 -5.47 6.15 11.94
C LEU A 60 -4.99 4.91 12.69
N ILE A 61 -5.80 4.48 13.66
CA ILE A 61 -5.60 3.26 14.44
C ILE A 61 -5.45 2.04 13.53
N GLU A 62 -4.59 1.10 13.92
CA GLU A 62 -4.41 -0.15 13.18
C GLU A 62 -5.71 -0.93 13.07
N THR A 63 -6.02 -1.38 11.86
CA THR A 63 -7.23 -2.15 11.62
C THR A 63 -7.00 -3.60 12.10
N PRO A 64 -7.84 -4.12 13.00
CA PRO A 64 -7.72 -5.52 13.42
C PRO A 64 -7.87 -6.48 12.23
N GLU A 65 -6.91 -7.39 12.07
CA GLU A 65 -6.93 -8.43 11.03
C GLU A 65 -7.77 -9.63 11.50
N THR A 66 -9.10 -9.49 11.40
CA THR A 66 -10.07 -10.47 11.91
C THR A 66 -10.52 -11.48 10.88
N GLU A 67 -10.16 -11.32 9.62
CA GLU A 67 -10.62 -12.20 8.54
C GLU A 67 -9.81 -13.49 8.50
N SER A 68 -10.46 -14.56 8.01
CA SER A 68 -9.83 -15.87 7.82
C SER A 68 -9.06 -15.99 6.51
N THR A 69 -9.03 -14.92 5.69
CA THR A 69 -8.38 -14.92 4.37
C THR A 69 -7.51 -13.70 4.18
N LEU A 70 -6.42 -13.86 3.41
CA LEU A 70 -5.52 -12.75 3.05
C LEU A 70 -6.27 -11.62 2.31
N VAL A 71 -7.20 -11.99 1.41
CA VAL A 71 -8.05 -11.03 0.70
C VAL A 71 -8.92 -10.24 1.69
N GLY A 72 -9.52 -10.92 2.68
CA GLY A 72 -10.33 -10.28 3.70
C GLY A 72 -9.54 -9.26 4.52
N ASN A 73 -8.36 -9.63 5.01
CA ASN A 73 -7.51 -8.71 5.78
C ASN A 73 -7.01 -7.52 4.93
N ALA A 74 -6.59 -7.77 3.69
CA ALA A 74 -6.22 -6.70 2.77
C ALA A 74 -7.40 -5.73 2.53
N ARG A 75 -8.61 -6.27 2.35
CA ARG A 75 -9.83 -5.46 2.21
C ARG A 75 -10.14 -4.64 3.46
N LEU A 76 -10.03 -5.21 4.66
CA LEU A 76 -10.25 -4.47 5.91
C LEU A 76 -9.30 -3.27 6.02
N LYS A 77 -8.01 -3.49 5.77
CA LYS A 77 -6.98 -2.43 5.76
C LYS A 77 -7.29 -1.34 4.73
N ALA A 78 -7.61 -1.74 3.49
CA ALA A 78 -7.95 -0.80 2.42
C ALA A 78 -9.22 0.00 2.75
N ALA A 79 -10.26 -0.65 3.28
CA ALA A 79 -11.54 -0.01 3.63
C ALA A 79 -11.37 1.07 4.71
N ALA A 80 -10.61 0.77 5.78
CA ALA A 80 -10.35 1.74 6.84
C ALA A 80 -9.66 3.00 6.31
N VAL A 81 -8.66 2.83 5.46
CA VAL A 81 -7.86 3.94 4.92
C VAL A 81 -8.62 4.69 3.82
N CYS A 82 -9.37 3.98 2.98
CA CYS A 82 -10.25 4.58 1.97
C CYS A 82 -11.32 5.45 2.63
N LEU A 83 -11.93 4.97 3.71
CA LEU A 83 -12.93 5.72 4.48
C LEU A 83 -12.32 6.97 5.14
N ALA A 84 -11.14 6.84 5.74
CA ALA A 84 -10.49 7.94 6.44
C ALA A 84 -9.98 9.06 5.49
N THR A 85 -9.57 8.70 4.27
CA THR A 85 -8.91 9.63 3.34
C THR A 85 -9.82 10.11 2.21
N GLY A 86 -10.88 9.36 1.88
CA GLY A 86 -11.68 9.58 0.66
C GLY A 86 -10.92 9.26 -0.64
N LEU A 87 -9.71 8.72 -0.56
CA LEU A 87 -8.90 8.29 -1.70
C LEU A 87 -9.02 6.78 -1.91
N PRO A 88 -8.83 6.28 -3.14
CA PRO A 88 -8.57 4.86 -3.33
C PRO A 88 -7.42 4.40 -2.44
N ALA A 89 -7.52 3.20 -1.86
CA ALA A 89 -6.54 2.68 -0.91
C ALA A 89 -5.93 1.37 -1.41
N LEU A 90 -4.60 1.30 -1.40
CA LEU A 90 -3.82 0.11 -1.71
C LEU A 90 -3.37 -0.56 -0.41
N ALA A 91 -3.78 -1.81 -0.22
CA ALA A 91 -3.39 -2.66 0.89
C ALA A 91 -2.75 -3.95 0.39
N ASP A 92 -1.94 -4.56 1.24
CA ASP A 92 -1.41 -5.91 1.04
C ASP A 92 -1.64 -6.78 2.28
N ASP A 93 -1.74 -8.10 2.05
CA ASP A 93 -1.66 -9.09 3.13
C ASP A 93 -0.84 -10.29 2.68
N THR A 94 0.06 -10.75 3.55
CA THR A 94 1.03 -11.80 3.23
C THR A 94 0.98 -12.91 4.27
N GLY A 95 0.89 -14.15 3.80
CA GLY A 95 0.97 -15.36 4.61
C GLY A 95 2.07 -16.31 4.12
N LEU A 96 2.65 -17.07 5.04
CA LEU A 96 3.51 -18.21 4.80
C LEU A 96 2.66 -19.48 4.92
N GLU A 97 2.59 -20.27 3.85
CA GLU A 97 1.91 -21.56 3.83
C GLU A 97 2.96 -22.67 3.76
N VAL A 98 2.85 -23.68 4.64
CA VAL A 98 3.77 -24.83 4.66
C VAL A 98 2.99 -26.11 4.37
N ASP A 99 3.43 -26.86 3.36
CA ASP A 99 2.70 -28.03 2.86
C ASP A 99 2.55 -29.11 3.95
N ALA A 100 3.60 -29.32 4.76
CA ALA A 100 3.58 -30.31 5.84
C ALA A 100 2.73 -29.90 7.06
N LEU A 101 2.19 -28.68 7.07
CA LEU A 101 1.30 -28.15 8.11
C LEU A 101 -0.07 -27.78 7.52
N ASP A 102 -0.46 -28.42 6.42
CA ASP A 102 -1.73 -28.20 5.72
C ASP A 102 -1.97 -26.71 5.37
N GLY A 103 -0.90 -26.02 4.99
CA GLY A 103 -0.92 -24.60 4.64
C GLY A 103 -0.82 -23.65 5.84
N ALA A 104 -0.72 -24.13 7.07
CA ALA A 104 -0.43 -23.27 8.22
C ALA A 104 0.99 -22.70 8.17
N PRO A 105 1.23 -21.48 8.71
CA PRO A 105 0.27 -20.60 9.40
C PRO A 105 -0.73 -19.85 8.50
N GLY A 106 -0.43 -19.67 7.21
CA GLY A 106 -1.27 -18.92 6.28
C GLY A 106 -1.55 -17.51 6.79
N VAL A 107 -2.84 -17.16 6.91
CA VAL A 107 -3.30 -15.85 7.42
C VAL A 107 -2.80 -15.52 8.84
N LEU A 108 -2.41 -16.53 9.62
CA LEU A 108 -1.92 -16.35 11.00
C LEU A 108 -0.41 -16.13 11.07
N THR A 109 0.27 -15.88 9.96
CA THR A 109 1.75 -15.83 9.89
C THR A 109 2.38 -14.90 10.92
N ALA A 110 1.89 -13.67 11.05
CA ALA A 110 2.41 -12.69 12.01
C ALA A 110 2.17 -13.09 13.48
N ARG A 111 1.22 -14.00 13.73
CA ARG A 111 0.77 -14.41 15.07
C ARG A 111 0.79 -15.91 15.27
N PHE A 112 1.69 -16.61 14.56
CA PHE A 112 1.72 -18.07 14.54
C PHE A 112 1.99 -18.65 15.94
N ALA A 113 2.87 -18.01 16.71
CA ALA A 113 3.15 -18.35 18.10
C ALA A 113 2.22 -17.65 19.12
N GLY A 114 1.26 -16.84 18.67
CA GLY A 114 0.31 -16.11 19.51
C GLY A 114 0.11 -14.66 19.06
N VAL A 115 -0.90 -13.98 19.63
CA VAL A 115 -1.32 -12.61 19.22
C VAL A 115 -0.21 -11.57 19.31
N ASN A 116 0.71 -11.72 20.26
CA ASN A 116 1.83 -10.79 20.49
C ASN A 116 3.19 -11.44 20.16
N ALA A 117 3.19 -12.47 19.32
CA ALA A 117 4.41 -13.17 18.97
C ALA A 117 5.36 -12.26 18.18
N THR A 118 6.63 -12.31 18.55
CA THR A 118 7.73 -11.76 17.76
C THR A 118 8.05 -12.68 16.58
N ASP A 119 8.72 -12.15 15.57
CA ASP A 119 9.21 -12.96 14.45
C ASP A 119 10.12 -14.11 14.90
N ALA A 120 10.89 -13.90 15.97
CA ALA A 120 11.75 -14.93 16.54
C ALA A 120 10.94 -16.10 17.16
N GLU A 121 9.86 -15.79 17.87
CA GLU A 121 8.95 -16.80 18.44
C GLU A 121 8.19 -17.55 17.33
N ASN A 122 7.72 -16.84 16.31
CA ASN A 122 7.08 -17.43 15.13
C ASN A 122 8.02 -18.41 14.41
N ARG A 123 9.29 -18.01 14.18
CA ARG A 123 10.30 -18.91 13.60
C ARG A 123 10.62 -20.10 14.50
N THR A 124 10.77 -19.88 15.80
CA THR A 124 11.07 -20.97 16.75
C THR A 124 9.97 -22.03 16.75
N LYS A 125 8.70 -21.59 16.80
CA LYS A 125 7.55 -22.49 16.69
C LYS A 125 7.55 -23.23 15.35
N MET A 126 7.78 -22.52 14.24
CA MET A 126 7.86 -23.13 12.91
C MET A 126 8.90 -24.25 12.83
N LEU A 127 10.12 -24.00 13.31
CA LEU A 127 11.20 -24.99 13.28
C LEU A 127 10.87 -26.21 14.18
N SER A 128 10.21 -25.99 15.31
CA SER A 128 9.73 -27.07 16.17
C SER A 128 8.65 -27.92 15.51
N GLU A 129 7.65 -27.28 14.88
CA GLU A 129 6.55 -27.96 14.18
C GLU A 129 7.05 -28.75 12.95
N LEU A 130 8.15 -28.31 12.33
CA LEU A 130 8.78 -28.94 11.16
C LEU A 130 9.95 -29.87 11.49
N LYS A 131 10.08 -30.27 12.76
CA LYS A 131 11.02 -31.31 13.15
C LYS A 131 10.65 -32.61 12.42
N ASP A 132 11.61 -33.14 11.66
CA ASP A 132 11.48 -34.38 10.89
C ASP A 132 10.35 -34.41 9.83
N LYS A 133 9.88 -33.23 9.39
CA LYS A 133 8.86 -33.08 8.34
C LYS A 133 9.42 -32.47 7.05
N PRO A 134 8.76 -32.68 5.89
CA PRO A 134 9.03 -31.91 4.67
C PRO A 134 8.90 -30.41 4.92
N ARG A 135 9.67 -29.60 4.18
CA ARG A 135 9.80 -28.15 4.43
C ARG A 135 9.42 -27.27 3.25
N THR A 136 8.75 -27.84 2.24
CA THR A 136 8.22 -27.08 1.11
C THR A 136 7.21 -26.06 1.63
N ALA A 137 7.39 -24.81 1.22
CA ALA A 137 6.60 -23.68 1.70
C ALA A 137 6.49 -22.61 0.61
N ARG A 138 5.52 -21.72 0.77
CA ARG A 138 5.33 -20.57 -0.11
C ARG A 138 4.89 -19.35 0.65
N PHE A 139 5.42 -18.19 0.27
CA PHE A 139 4.78 -16.93 0.60
C PHE A 139 3.67 -16.66 -0.41
N ARG A 140 2.49 -16.31 0.09
CA ARG A 140 1.38 -15.78 -0.70
C ARG A 140 1.11 -14.36 -0.27
N THR A 141 1.02 -13.47 -1.24
CA THR A 141 0.68 -12.06 -1.03
C THR A 141 -0.55 -11.73 -1.85
N VAL A 142 -1.52 -11.08 -1.21
CA VAL A 142 -2.64 -10.42 -1.88
C VAL A 142 -2.38 -8.93 -1.84
N ALA A 143 -2.41 -8.28 -3.00
CA ALA A 143 -2.51 -6.83 -3.11
C ALA A 143 -3.95 -6.46 -3.52
N LEU A 144 -4.55 -5.50 -2.83
CA LEU A 144 -5.91 -5.05 -3.06
C LEU A 144 -5.96 -3.53 -3.16
N LEU A 145 -6.49 -3.03 -4.28
CA LEU A 145 -6.84 -1.62 -4.47
C LEU A 145 -8.35 -1.46 -4.35
N LEU A 146 -8.80 -0.71 -3.35
CA LEU A 146 -10.21 -0.39 -3.11
C LEU A 146 -10.50 1.04 -3.54
N PHE A 147 -11.57 1.23 -4.31
CA PHE A 147 -12.08 2.55 -4.68
C PHE A 147 -13.24 2.96 -3.77
N ALA A 148 -13.45 4.27 -3.63
CA ALA A 148 -14.52 4.82 -2.79
C ALA A 148 -15.96 4.44 -3.24
N ASP A 149 -16.12 4.03 -4.51
CA ASP A 149 -17.37 3.52 -5.07
C ASP A 149 -17.57 2.00 -4.83
N GLY A 150 -16.67 1.37 -4.09
CA GLY A 150 -16.72 -0.06 -3.74
C GLY A 150 -16.10 -0.99 -4.78
N ARG A 151 -15.58 -0.48 -5.91
CA ARG A 151 -14.83 -1.32 -6.84
C ARG A 151 -13.52 -1.80 -6.23
N GLU A 152 -13.13 -3.02 -6.57
CA GLU A 152 -11.89 -3.65 -6.10
C GLU A 152 -11.06 -4.16 -7.27
N ILE A 153 -9.75 -3.99 -7.18
CA ILE A 153 -8.77 -4.71 -8.01
C ILE A 153 -7.94 -5.56 -7.07
N ILE A 154 -7.86 -6.87 -7.35
CA ILE A 154 -7.16 -7.85 -6.52
C ILE A 154 -6.10 -8.52 -7.38
N ALA A 155 -4.86 -8.52 -6.89
CA ALA A 155 -3.75 -9.26 -7.46
C ALA A 155 -3.19 -10.24 -6.43
N GLN A 156 -2.73 -11.40 -6.88
CA GLN A 156 -2.12 -12.42 -6.03
C GLN A 156 -0.73 -12.78 -6.55
N GLY A 157 0.23 -12.88 -5.64
CA GLY A 157 1.60 -13.33 -5.90
C GLY A 157 1.92 -14.56 -5.05
N VAL A 158 2.74 -15.45 -5.60
CA VAL A 158 3.25 -16.63 -4.90
C VAL A 158 4.76 -16.69 -5.08
N CYS A 159 5.47 -16.92 -3.99
CA CYS A 159 6.91 -17.18 -3.99
C CYS A 159 7.15 -18.56 -3.35
N GLU A 160 7.42 -19.56 -4.19
CA GLU A 160 7.71 -20.94 -3.77
C GLU A 160 9.12 -21.06 -3.19
N GLY A 161 9.29 -21.94 -2.21
CA GLY A 161 10.58 -22.18 -1.58
C GLY A 161 10.56 -23.30 -0.54
N SER A 162 11.51 -23.23 0.39
CA SER A 162 11.64 -24.20 1.47
C SER A 162 12.15 -23.55 2.76
N ILE A 163 11.66 -24.02 3.90
CA ILE A 163 12.13 -23.56 5.22
C ILE A 163 13.53 -24.11 5.50
N ALA A 164 14.46 -23.23 5.88
CA ALA A 164 15.85 -23.56 6.23
C ALA A 164 15.95 -24.48 7.47
N LYS A 165 17.16 -24.97 7.76
CA LYS A 165 17.43 -25.80 8.94
C LYS A 165 17.67 -25.00 10.20
#